data_AF-A0A0X3THX5-F1
#
_entry.id   AF-A0A0X3THX5-F1
#
_cell.length_a   1.000
_cell.length_b   1.000
_cell.length_c   1.000
_cell.angle_alpha   90.00
_cell.angle_beta   90.00
_cell.angle_gamma   90.00
#
_symmetry.space_group_name_H-M   'P 1'
#
loop_
_entity.id
_entity.type
_entity.pdbx_description
1 polymer ?
#
loop_
_entity_poly.entity_id
_entity_poly.type
_entity_poly.pdbx_seq_one_letter_code
_entity_poly.pdbx_strand_id
1 'polypeptide(L)' 'MVTKEYTVLRIIPQANGQSRALLRCPFCQAEVWAYHWSLAGSGKKCHCGAKFNPSGTATKE' A
#
# COMPACT_ATOMS: atom_id res chain seq x y z
N MET A 1 0.39 17.80 4.25
CA MET A 1 0.65 16.64 3.37
C MET A 1 2.10 16.20 3.47
N VAL A 2 2.34 15.11 4.19
CA VAL A 2 3.64 14.46 4.30
C VAL A 2 3.62 13.19 3.46
N THR A 3 4.66 12.99 2.65
CA THR A 3 4.81 11.79 1.82
C THR A 3 6.05 11.01 2.27
N LYS A 4 5.93 9.70 2.41
CA LYS A 4 7.02 8.79 2.79
C LYS A 4 6.95 7.51 1.98
N GLU A 5 8.07 6.90 1.67
CA GLU A 5 8.11 5.60 1.00
C GLU A 5 7.60 4.49 1.93
N TYR A 6 6.77 3.59 1.41
CA TYR A 6 6.34 2.40 2.14
C TYR A 6 7.17 1.19 1.72
N THR A 7 7.29 0.23 2.63
CA THR A 7 8.03 -1.01 2.33
C THR A 7 7.07 -2.08 1.85
N VAL A 8 7.40 -2.76 0.75
CA VAL A 8 6.72 -4.00 0.35
C VAL A 8 7.40 -5.14 1.09
N LEU A 9 6.69 -5.78 2.02
CA LEU A 9 7.21 -6.89 2.80
C LEU A 9 7.08 -8.22 2.05
N ARG A 10 5.98 -8.41 1.33
CA ARG A 10 5.69 -9.65 0.61
C ARG A 10 4.80 -9.40 -0.60
N ILE A 11 5.01 -10.18 -1.65
CA ILE A 11 4.11 -10.25 -2.80
C ILE A 11 3.61 -11.69 -2.90
N ILE A 12 2.30 -11.85 -2.99
CA ILE A 12 1.62 -13.12 -3.25
C ILE A 12 1.06 -13.04 -4.68
N PRO A 13 1.74 -13.62 -5.67
CA PRO A 13 1.20 -13.70 -7.01
C PRO A 13 -0.01 -14.64 -7.02
N GLN A 14 -1.09 -14.21 -7.67
CA GLN A 14 -2.30 -15.00 -7.85
C GLN A 14 -2.83 -14.80 -9.27
N ALA A 15 -3.46 -15.85 -9.82
CA ALA A 15 -4.11 -15.76 -11.12
C ALA A 15 -5.27 -14.75 -11.11
N ASN A 16 -5.72 -14.36 -12.31
CA ASN A 16 -6.93 -13.55 -12.52
C ASN A 16 -6.93 -12.20 -11.78
N GLY A 17 -5.77 -11.54 -11.70
CA GLY A 17 -5.63 -10.21 -11.09
C GLY A 17 -5.74 -10.19 -9.56
N GLN A 18 -5.70 -11.35 -8.91
CA GLN A 18 -5.83 -11.43 -7.44
C GLN A 18 -4.51 -11.24 -6.70
N SER A 19 -3.42 -10.87 -7.38
CA SER A 19 -2.11 -10.65 -6.75
C SER A 19 -2.19 -9.62 -5.64
N ARG A 20 -1.67 -9.97 -4.46
CA ARG A 20 -1.68 -9.13 -3.26
C ARG A 20 -0.27 -8.81 -2.82
N ALA A 21 -0.07 -7.60 -2.32
CA ALA A 21 1.14 -7.17 -1.65
C ALA A 21 0.85 -6.89 -0.17
N LEU A 22 1.76 -7.32 0.71
CA LEU A 22 1.80 -6.90 2.11
C LEU A 22 2.70 -5.67 2.20
N LEU A 23 2.11 -4.55 2.60
CA LEU A 23 2.78 -3.26 2.69
C LEU A 23 2.96 -2.86 4.15
N ARG A 24 4.09 -2.24 4.49
CA ARG A 24 4.32 -1.62 5.80
C ARG A 24 4.14 -0.13 5.72
N CYS A 25 3.20 0.41 6.49
CA CYS A 25 2.93 1.84 6.53
C CYS A 25 4.08 2.62 7.20
N PRO A 26 4.68 3.63 6.55
CA PRO A 26 5.78 4.39 7.15
C PRO A 26 5.35 5.32 8.29
N PHE A 27 4.05 5.55 8.47
CA PHE A 27 3.51 6.45 9.51
C PHE A 27 3.16 5.74 10.82
N CYS A 28 2.50 4.58 10.72
CA CYS A 28 2.03 3.84 11.90
C CYS A 28 2.64 2.44 12.03
N GLN A 29 3.54 2.06 11.11
CA GLN A 29 4.21 0.76 11.07
C GLN A 29 3.27 -0.45 10.91
N ALA A 30 1.96 -0.23 10.72
CA ALA A 30 1.00 -1.28 10.48
C ALA A 30 1.22 -1.96 9.13
N GLU A 31 0.96 -3.27 9.11
CA GLU A 31 1.00 -4.09 7.91
C GLU A 31 -0.37 -4.11 7.26
N VAL A 32 -0.42 -3.87 5.95
CA VAL A 32 -1.66 -3.74 5.19
C VAL A 32 -1.58 -4.60 3.94
N TRP A 33 -2.54 -5.50 3.79
CA TRP A 33 -2.75 -6.21 2.53
C TRP A 33 -3.42 -5.30 1.51
N ALA A 34 -2.83 -5.20 0.33
CA ALA A 34 -3.37 -4.46 -0.80
C ALA A 34 -3.30 -5.31 -2.07
N TYR A 35 -4.37 -5.29 -2.87
CA TYR A 35 -4.30 -5.87 -4.21
C TYR A 35 -3.43 -5.00 -5.12
N HIS A 36 -2.70 -5.60 -6.04
CA HIS A 36 -1.90 -4.87 -7.03
C HIS A 36 -2.75 -3.87 -7.83
N TRP A 37 -3.95 -4.27 -8.28
CA TRP A 37 -4.85 -3.35 -9.00
C TRP A 37 -5.37 -2.21 -8.11
N SER A 38 -5.55 -2.47 -6.81
CA SER A 38 -5.97 -1.43 -5.85
C SER A 38 -4.87 -0.39 -5.64
N LEU A 39 -3.59 -0.80 -5.70
CA LEU A 39 -2.44 0.11 -5.63
C LEU A 39 -2.26 0.89 -6.93
N ALA A 40 -2.47 0.26 -8.09
CA ALA A 40 -2.33 0.89 -9.41
C ALA A 40 -3.45 1.91 -9.70
N GLY A 41 -4.65 1.71 -9.16
CA GLY A 41 -5.78 2.64 -9.29
C GLY A 41 -5.74 3.77 -8.27
N SER A 42 -6.79 3.87 -7.45
CA SER A 42 -6.92 4.95 -6.46
C SER A 42 -6.03 4.80 -5.23
N GLY A 43 -5.25 3.73 -5.10
CA GLY A 43 -4.43 3.44 -3.92
C GLY A 43 -5.20 2.76 -2.79
N LYS A 44 -4.48 2.31 -1.75
CA LYS A 44 -5.07 1.70 -0.55
C LYS A 44 -4.93 2.64 0.64
N LYS A 45 -5.97 2.77 1.46
CA LYS A 45 -5.87 3.51 2.73
C LYS A 45 -5.43 2.59 3.88
N CYS A 46 -4.54 3.10 4.72
CA CYS A 46 -4.16 2.55 6.01
C CYS A 46 -5.11 3.06 7.10
N HIS A 47 -5.26 2.31 8.19
CA HIS A 47 -6.08 2.69 9.34
C HIS A 47 -5.65 4.00 10.00
N CYS A 48 -4.36 4.37 9.90
CA CYS A 48 -3.85 5.64 10.43
C CYS A 48 -4.19 6.88 9.58
N GLY A 49 -4.98 6.71 8.51
CA GLY A 49 -5.36 7.77 7.57
C GLY A 49 -4.40 7.96 6.39
N ALA A 50 -3.23 7.30 6.40
CA ALA A 50 -2.30 7.38 5.27
C ALA A 50 -2.84 6.64 4.03
N LYS A 51 -2.53 7.13 2.83
CA LYS A 51 -2.91 6.55 1.54
C LYS A 51 -1.67 6.08 0.79
N PHE A 52 -1.62 4.79 0.46
CA PHE A 52 -0.60 4.17 -0.39
C PHE A 52 -0.87 4.52 -1.86
N ASN A 53 0.12 5.07 -2.53
CA ASN A 53 0.09 5.51 -3.93
C ASN A 53 0.75 4.45 -4.84
N PRO A 54 0.41 4.45 -6.14
CA PRO A 54 1.04 3.57 -7.13
C PRO A 54 2.56 3.75 -7.25
N SER A 55 3.07 4.94 -6.92
CA SER A 55 4.49 5.30 -7.02
C SER A 55 5.38 4.74 -5.92
N GLY A 56 4.88 3.84 -5.05
CA GLY A 56 5.67 3.31 -3.93
C GLY A 56 5.69 4.23 -2.69
N THR A 57 4.89 5.30 -2.69
CA THR A 57 4.83 6.27 -1.59
C THR A 57 3.51 6.21 -0.84
N ALA A 58 3.50 6.63 0.41
CA ALA A 58 2.31 6.83 1.21
C ALA A 58 2.19 8.31 1.60
N THR A 59 1.01 8.90 1.42
CA THR A 59 0.72 10.29 1.77
C THR A 59 -0.24 10.36 2.95
N LYS A 60 0.02 11.24 3.91
CA LYS A 60 -0.87 11.56 5.03
C LYS A 60 -0.98 13.08 5.18
N GLU A 61 -2.18 13.57 5.39
CA GLU A 61 -2.44 15.00 5.63
C GLU A 61 -1.94 15.43 7.00
#